data_AF-A0A1F3TPV7-F1
#
_entry.id   AF-A0A1F3TPV7-F1
#
_cell.length_a   1.000
_cell.length_b   1.000
_cell.length_c   1.000
_cell.angle_alpha   90.00
_cell.angle_beta   90.00
_cell.angle_gamma   90.00
#
_symmetry.space_group_name_H-M   'P 1'
#
loop_
_entity.id
_entity.type
_entity.pdbx_description
1 polymer ?
#
loop_
_entity_poly.entity_id
_entity_poly.type
_entity_poly.pdbx_seq_one_letter_code
_entity_poly.pdbx_strand_id
1 'polypeptide(L)'
;MKSIFFILAVVIVSSCTTLSKKDCQTINWYEWGKSDALKGKTSMVFTDYTKTCSKHGIALDKDNYIKGRVEGLKNFCTYKNGEQFAHKGETYRSVCPQQWEPEFLKGYQLGKRNYELEQKERELELRKQDLEEQEAKLRSRQAILSSLKTKQCNLSSDCTIDDNCSLGKCKKSGAKCSFDSDCEIEGRCSLETVCAEGDCDTVNICKYD
;
A
#
# COMPACT_ATOMS: atom_id res chain seq x y z
N MET A 1 -6.99 28.04 15.38
CA MET A 1 -6.17 27.02 16.07
C MET A 1 -5.45 26.23 14.99
N LYS A 2 -4.13 26.09 15.10
CA LYS A 2 -3.22 25.79 13.98
C LYS A 2 -3.21 24.29 13.68
N SER A 3 -3.64 23.89 12.48
CA SER A 3 -3.50 22.51 11.98
C SER A 3 -2.03 22.21 11.72
N ILE A 4 -1.43 21.37 12.56
CA ILE A 4 -0.08 20.83 12.38
C ILE A 4 -0.21 19.66 11.41
N PHE A 5 0.07 19.92 10.13
CA PHE A 5 0.27 18.87 9.13
C PHE A 5 1.63 18.21 9.40
N PHE A 6 1.62 17.02 10.03
CA PHE A 6 2.81 16.20 10.22
C PHE A 6 3.13 15.50 8.89
N ILE A 7 3.98 16.13 8.07
CA ILE A 7 4.53 15.51 6.87
C ILE A 7 5.56 14.47 7.32
N LEU A 8 5.15 13.20 7.33
CA LEU A 8 6.03 12.06 7.60
C LEU A 8 6.96 11.88 6.38
N ALA A 9 8.15 12.47 6.45
CA ALA A 9 9.19 12.30 5.45
C ALA A 9 9.71 10.86 5.50
N VAL A 10 9.26 10.02 4.55
CA VAL A 10 9.78 8.67 4.34
C VAL A 10 11.19 8.78 3.77
N VAL A 11 12.20 8.64 4.64
CA VAL A 11 13.60 8.56 4.24
C VAL A 11 13.86 7.16 3.69
N ILE A 12 13.81 7.01 2.37
CA ILE A 12 14.23 5.79 1.68
C ILE A 12 15.76 5.78 1.66
N VAL A 13 16.39 5.24 2.70
CA VAL A 13 17.85 5.04 2.72
C VAL A 13 18.18 3.84 1.81
N SER A 14 18.37 4.11 0.52
CA SER A 14 19.04 3.16 -0.37
C SER A 14 20.53 3.15 -0.02
N SER A 15 20.96 2.21 0.82
CA SER A 15 22.36 2.01 1.18
C SER A 15 23.13 1.38 0.01
N CYS A 16 23.33 2.16 -1.05
CA CYS A 16 24.32 1.86 -2.07
C CYS A 16 25.69 2.20 -1.47
N THR A 17 26.25 1.27 -0.69
CA THR A 17 27.58 1.43 -0.08
C THR A 17 28.60 1.58 -1.20
N THR A 18 29.00 2.82 -1.46
CA THR A 18 30.02 3.16 -2.44
C THR A 18 31.36 3.11 -1.70
N LEU A 19 32.30 2.30 -2.18
CA LEU A 19 33.62 2.18 -1.57
C LEU A 19 34.39 3.51 -1.66
N SER A 20 34.92 3.99 -0.55
CA SER A 20 35.84 5.13 -0.54
C SER A 20 37.26 4.70 -0.94
N LYS A 21 38.12 5.67 -1.27
CA LYS A 21 39.55 5.42 -1.52
C LYS A 21 40.21 4.67 -0.35
N LYS A 22 39.88 5.05 0.90
CA LYS A 22 40.43 4.41 2.10
C LYS A 22 39.98 2.96 2.20
N ASP A 23 38.71 2.68 1.94
CA ASP A 23 38.17 1.31 1.96
C ASP A 23 38.91 0.43 0.97
N CYS A 24 39.10 0.91 -0.27
CA CYS A 24 39.84 0.19 -1.30
C CYS A 24 41.28 -0.18 -0.88
N GLN A 25 41.93 0.59 -0.01
CA GLN A 25 43.29 0.33 0.47
C GLN A 25 43.35 -0.66 1.63
N THR A 26 42.31 -0.72 2.47
CA THR A 26 42.33 -1.46 3.74
C THR A 26 41.44 -2.70 3.75
N ILE A 27 40.63 -2.91 2.72
CA ILE A 27 39.74 -4.08 2.63
C ILE A 27 40.54 -5.39 2.60
N ASN A 28 40.17 -6.30 3.48
CA ASN A 28 40.49 -7.71 3.33
C ASN A 28 39.54 -8.32 2.29
N TRP A 29 40.04 -8.51 1.07
CA TRP A 29 39.24 -8.98 -0.06
C TRP A 29 38.66 -10.38 0.15
N TYR A 30 39.33 -11.25 0.90
CA TYR A 30 38.80 -12.57 1.26
C TYR A 30 37.56 -12.46 2.13
N GLU A 31 37.64 -11.75 3.25
CA GLU A 31 36.48 -11.56 4.14
C GLU A 31 35.35 -10.78 3.45
N TRP A 32 35.71 -9.83 2.57
CA TRP A 32 34.73 -9.09 1.78
C TRP A 32 33.96 -10.00 0.81
N GLY A 33 34.66 -10.88 0.09
CA GLY A 33 34.06 -11.87 -0.79
C GLY A 33 33.16 -12.86 -0.05
N LYS A 34 33.60 -13.30 1.14
CA LYS A 34 32.81 -14.16 2.02
C LYS A 34 31.52 -13.47 2.48
N SER A 35 31.62 -12.20 2.90
CA SER A 35 30.46 -11.39 3.30
C SER A 35 29.47 -11.18 2.16
N ASP A 36 29.96 -10.88 0.95
CA ASP A 36 29.10 -10.73 -0.23
C ASP A 36 28.37 -12.03 -0.61
N ALA A 37 29.06 -13.16 -0.52
CA ALA A 37 28.45 -14.47 -0.74
C ALA A 37 27.35 -14.79 0.29
N LEU A 38 27.59 -14.50 1.58
CA LEU A 38 26.61 -14.70 2.65
C LEU A 38 25.35 -13.84 2.48
N LYS A 39 25.45 -12.73 1.73
CA LYS A 39 24.33 -11.86 1.37
C LYS A 39 23.66 -12.26 0.05
N GLY A 40 24.09 -13.33 -0.60
CA GLY A 40 23.55 -13.77 -1.89
C GLY A 40 23.85 -12.82 -3.05
N LYS A 41 24.84 -11.91 -2.91
CA LYS A 41 25.20 -11.00 -4.01
C LYS A 41 25.78 -11.77 -5.18
N THR A 42 25.50 -11.34 -6.39
CA THR A 42 26.08 -11.94 -7.61
C THR A 42 27.57 -11.60 -7.72
N SER A 43 28.31 -12.35 -8.55
CA SER A 43 29.73 -12.05 -8.84
C SER A 43 29.93 -10.70 -9.54
N MET A 44 28.89 -10.15 -10.18
CA MET A 44 28.97 -8.87 -10.89
C MET A 44 29.36 -7.70 -9.98
N VAL A 45 29.04 -7.76 -8.68
CA VAL A 45 29.36 -6.70 -7.72
C VAL A 45 30.87 -6.43 -7.63
N PHE A 46 31.71 -7.42 -7.91
CA PHE A 46 33.16 -7.24 -7.94
C PHE A 46 33.61 -6.29 -9.06
N THR A 47 32.88 -6.26 -10.17
CA THR A 47 33.14 -5.34 -11.29
C THR A 47 32.89 -3.90 -10.84
N ASP A 48 31.87 -3.66 -10.03
CA ASP A 48 31.56 -2.33 -9.47
C ASP A 48 32.65 -1.86 -8.51
N TYR A 49 33.17 -2.76 -7.68
CA TYR A 49 34.31 -2.47 -6.81
C TYR A 49 35.57 -2.14 -7.63
N THR A 50 35.85 -2.94 -8.68
CA THR A 50 36.97 -2.70 -9.59
C THR A 50 36.88 -1.32 -10.20
N LYS A 51 35.73 -0.99 -10.80
CA LYS A 51 35.47 0.33 -11.40
C LYS A 51 35.65 1.47 -10.39
N THR A 52 35.25 1.27 -9.14
CA THR A 52 35.33 2.30 -8.09
C THR A 52 36.77 2.52 -7.64
N CYS A 53 37.50 1.46 -7.27
CA CYS A 53 38.86 1.60 -6.75
C CYS A 53 39.89 1.94 -7.84
N SER A 54 39.67 1.52 -9.10
CA SER A 54 40.56 1.91 -10.21
C SER A 54 40.53 3.42 -10.49
N LYS A 55 39.45 4.14 -10.17
CA LYS A 55 39.44 5.63 -10.21
C LYS A 55 40.46 6.25 -9.26
N HIS A 56 40.90 5.50 -8.26
CA HIS A 56 41.92 5.92 -7.30
C HIS A 56 43.30 5.28 -7.58
N GLY A 57 43.45 4.60 -8.72
CA GLY A 57 44.69 3.89 -9.09
C GLY A 57 44.97 2.64 -8.25
N ILE A 58 43.96 2.10 -7.57
CA ILE A 58 44.12 0.92 -6.69
C ILE A 58 43.65 -0.32 -7.44
N ALA A 59 44.52 -1.33 -7.55
CA ALA A 59 44.18 -2.66 -8.06
C ALA A 59 43.64 -3.55 -6.92
N LEU A 60 42.62 -4.36 -7.23
CA LEU A 60 41.95 -5.24 -6.27
C LEU A 60 42.54 -6.64 -6.31
N ASP A 61 42.55 -7.32 -5.16
CA ASP A 61 42.92 -8.72 -5.05
C ASP A 61 41.73 -9.62 -5.40
N LYS A 62 41.58 -9.88 -6.71
CA LYS A 62 40.51 -10.71 -7.25
C LYS A 62 40.57 -12.16 -6.74
N ASP A 63 41.78 -12.71 -6.60
CA ASP A 63 41.96 -14.11 -6.25
C ASP A 63 41.52 -14.38 -4.81
N ASN A 64 41.90 -13.50 -3.88
CA ASN A 64 41.43 -13.62 -2.50
C ASN A 64 39.91 -13.36 -2.39
N TYR A 65 39.36 -12.41 -3.16
CA TYR A 65 37.91 -12.21 -3.21
C TYR A 65 37.16 -13.47 -3.66
N ILE A 66 37.61 -14.12 -4.73
CA ILE A 66 36.99 -15.35 -5.25
C ILE A 66 37.09 -16.48 -4.22
N LYS A 67 38.25 -16.68 -3.60
CA LYS A 67 38.43 -17.69 -2.54
C LYS A 67 37.45 -17.48 -1.39
N GLY A 68 37.36 -16.26 -0.88
CA GLY A 68 36.44 -15.90 0.19
C GLY A 68 34.98 -16.08 -0.22
N ARG A 69 34.64 -15.73 -1.45
CA ARG A 69 33.29 -15.91 -2.01
C ARG A 69 32.90 -17.39 -2.07
N VAL A 70 33.77 -18.26 -2.55
CA VAL A 70 33.52 -19.72 -2.57
C VAL A 70 33.29 -20.26 -1.16
N GLU A 71 34.08 -19.79 -0.18
CA GLU A 71 33.90 -20.16 1.23
C GLU A 71 32.57 -19.67 1.80
N GLY A 72 32.17 -18.43 1.51
CA GLY A 72 30.88 -17.90 1.94
C GLY A 72 29.70 -18.65 1.31
N LEU A 73 29.81 -19.06 0.05
CA LEU A 73 28.76 -19.79 -0.66
C LEU A 73 28.50 -21.17 -0.05
N LYS A 74 29.49 -21.83 0.58
CA LYS A 74 29.27 -23.09 1.32
C LYS A 74 28.20 -22.93 2.40
N ASN A 75 28.21 -21.78 3.07
CA ASN A 75 27.31 -21.48 4.17
C ASN A 75 25.98 -20.90 3.65
N PHE A 76 26.02 -20.05 2.62
CA PHE A 76 24.82 -19.46 2.02
C PHE A 76 23.95 -20.51 1.30
N CYS A 77 24.56 -21.41 0.53
CA CYS A 77 23.88 -22.39 -0.31
C CYS A 77 23.43 -23.63 0.47
N THR A 78 22.59 -23.40 1.48
CA THR A 78 21.99 -24.45 2.31
C THR A 78 20.47 -24.34 2.25
N TYR A 79 19.77 -25.45 2.54
CA TYR A 79 18.31 -25.48 2.64
C TYR A 79 17.76 -24.35 3.53
N LYS A 80 18.27 -24.25 4.77
CA LYS A 80 17.79 -23.29 5.76
C LYS A 80 17.97 -21.84 5.30
N ASN A 81 19.10 -21.53 4.68
CA ASN A 81 19.33 -20.18 4.16
C ASN A 81 18.49 -19.90 2.91
N GLY A 82 18.26 -20.88 2.04
CA GLY A 82 17.32 -20.75 0.92
C GLY A 82 15.91 -20.38 1.39
N GLU A 83 15.41 -21.10 2.41
CA GLU A 83 14.12 -20.83 3.03
C GLU A 83 14.06 -19.41 3.61
N GLN A 84 15.00 -19.03 4.47
CA GLN A 84 15.02 -17.70 5.07
C GLN A 84 15.20 -16.58 4.04
N PHE A 85 15.97 -16.81 2.98
CA PHE A 85 16.22 -15.83 1.92
C PHE A 85 14.93 -15.57 1.14
N ALA A 86 14.22 -16.62 0.71
CA ALA A 86 12.94 -16.47 0.02
C ALA A 86 11.85 -15.90 0.92
N HIS A 87 11.82 -16.29 2.20
CA HIS A 87 10.85 -15.81 3.17
C HIS A 87 10.95 -14.30 3.41
N LYS A 88 12.14 -13.71 3.26
CA LYS A 88 12.34 -12.26 3.27
C LYS A 88 11.87 -11.55 1.99
N GLY A 89 11.40 -12.29 0.99
CA GLY A 89 11.03 -11.76 -0.33
C GLY A 89 12.21 -11.55 -1.27
N GLU A 90 13.40 -12.09 -0.96
CA GLU A 90 14.58 -11.92 -1.79
C GLU A 90 14.52 -12.77 -3.07
N THR A 91 15.06 -12.22 -4.16
CA THR A 91 15.10 -12.93 -5.45
C THR A 91 16.40 -13.70 -5.61
N TYR A 92 16.31 -15.01 -5.80
CA TYR A 92 17.48 -15.85 -6.08
C TYR A 92 18.01 -15.60 -7.50
N ARG A 93 19.33 -15.43 -7.62
CA ARG A 93 20.03 -15.06 -8.86
C ARG A 93 21.07 -16.10 -9.29
N SER A 94 20.78 -17.38 -9.07
CA SER A 94 21.65 -18.50 -9.48
C SER A 94 23.11 -18.36 -9.01
N VAL A 95 23.29 -17.92 -7.75
CA VAL A 95 24.64 -17.68 -7.19
C VAL A 95 25.28 -18.94 -6.62
N CYS A 96 24.49 -19.99 -6.40
CA CYS A 96 24.99 -21.24 -5.83
C CYS A 96 25.66 -22.12 -6.89
N PRO A 97 26.79 -22.77 -6.55
CA PRO A 97 27.36 -23.80 -7.40
C PRO A 97 26.42 -24.99 -7.58
N GLN A 98 26.52 -25.67 -8.72
CA GLN A 98 25.65 -26.80 -9.11
C GLN A 98 25.48 -27.87 -8.03
N GLN A 99 26.52 -28.15 -7.24
CA GLN A 99 26.51 -29.16 -6.18
C GLN A 99 25.69 -28.77 -4.94
N TRP A 100 25.45 -27.48 -4.68
CA TRP A 100 24.73 -26.99 -3.49
C TRP A 100 23.39 -26.33 -3.83
N GLU A 101 23.24 -25.89 -5.08
CA GLU A 101 22.03 -25.23 -5.57
C GLU A 101 20.75 -26.06 -5.37
N PRO A 102 20.70 -27.40 -5.59
CA PRO A 102 19.48 -28.17 -5.40
C PRO A 102 18.91 -28.09 -3.97
N GLU A 103 19.76 -28.17 -2.94
CA GLU A 103 19.33 -28.08 -1.54
C GLU A 103 18.87 -26.67 -1.18
N PHE A 104 19.59 -25.65 -1.65
CA PHE A 104 19.16 -24.26 -1.50
C PHE A 104 17.78 -24.01 -2.14
N LEU A 105 17.55 -24.52 -3.36
CA LEU A 105 16.31 -24.32 -4.10
C LEU A 105 15.10 -25.00 -3.42
N LYS A 106 15.28 -26.17 -2.79
CA LYS A 106 14.22 -26.81 -1.99
C LYS A 106 13.77 -25.90 -0.85
N GLY A 107 14.73 -25.34 -0.10
CA GLY A 107 14.43 -24.37 0.95
C GLY A 107 13.80 -23.10 0.40
N TYR A 108 14.36 -22.55 -0.68
CA TYR A 108 13.86 -21.35 -1.35
C TYR A 108 12.39 -21.48 -1.77
N GLN A 109 11.98 -22.64 -2.30
CA GLN A 109 10.59 -22.90 -2.66
C GLN A 109 9.66 -22.92 -1.44
N LEU A 110 10.10 -23.46 -0.29
CA LEU A 110 9.32 -23.40 0.95
C LEU A 110 9.19 -21.96 1.45
N GLY A 111 10.31 -21.23 1.55
CA GLY A 111 10.30 -19.85 2.01
C GLY A 111 9.46 -18.93 1.13
N LYS A 112 9.46 -19.16 -0.19
CA LYS A 112 8.63 -18.42 -1.15
C LYS A 112 7.14 -18.66 -0.89
N ARG A 113 6.73 -19.92 -0.68
CA ARG A 113 5.34 -20.24 -0.31
C ARG A 113 4.93 -19.56 0.99
N ASN A 114 5.80 -19.58 2.00
CA ASN A 114 5.52 -18.92 3.28
C ASN A 114 5.36 -17.40 3.10
N TYR A 115 6.25 -16.76 2.33
CA TYR A 115 6.12 -15.35 2.00
C TYR A 115 4.80 -15.03 1.29
N GLU A 116 4.42 -15.82 0.28
CA GLU A 116 3.16 -15.64 -0.46
C GLU A 116 1.93 -15.79 0.44
N LEU A 117 1.94 -16.76 1.35
CA LEU A 117 0.88 -16.94 2.35
C LEU A 117 0.77 -15.73 3.28
N GLU A 118 1.89 -15.25 3.82
CA GLU A 118 1.90 -14.09 4.71
C GLU A 118 1.46 -12.79 3.99
N GLN A 119 1.82 -12.61 2.72
CA GLN A 119 1.31 -11.48 1.93
C GLN A 119 -0.20 -11.57 1.77
N LYS A 120 -0.72 -12.76 1.48
CA LYS A 120 -2.15 -13.00 1.31
C LYS A 120 -2.92 -12.83 2.63
N GLU A 121 -2.37 -13.26 3.75
CA GLU A 121 -2.96 -13.02 5.07
C GLU A 121 -3.07 -11.52 5.38
N ARG A 122 -2.01 -10.75 5.11
CA ARG A 122 -2.05 -9.29 5.27
C ARG A 122 -3.08 -8.63 4.36
N GLU A 123 -3.16 -9.06 3.11
CA GLU A 123 -4.16 -8.57 2.16
C GLU A 123 -5.59 -8.85 2.65
N LEU A 124 -5.85 -10.06 3.11
CA LEU A 124 -7.17 -10.46 3.62
C LEU A 124 -7.55 -9.69 4.88
N GLU A 125 -6.61 -9.43 5.78
CA GLU A 125 -6.87 -8.65 6.99
C GLU A 125 -7.22 -7.20 6.67
N LEU A 126 -6.48 -6.56 5.75
CA LEU A 126 -6.82 -5.22 5.28
C LEU A 126 -8.19 -5.19 4.60
N ARG A 127 -8.50 -6.21 3.80
CA ARG A 127 -9.81 -6.32 3.14
C ARG A 127 -10.94 -6.50 4.15
N LYS A 128 -10.72 -7.26 5.22
CA LYS A 128 -11.69 -7.44 6.29
C LYS A 128 -11.99 -6.12 7.00
N GLN A 129 -10.96 -5.34 7.33
CA GLN A 129 -11.12 -4.03 7.96
C GLN A 129 -11.92 -3.06 7.08
N ASP A 130 -11.65 -3.02 5.78
CA ASP A 130 -12.42 -2.22 4.80
C ASP A 130 -13.88 -2.65 4.72
N LEU A 131 -14.16 -3.96 4.75
CA LEU A 131 -15.53 -4.48 4.77
C LEU A 131 -16.26 -4.11 6.06
N GLU A 132 -15.60 -4.21 7.22
CA GLU A 132 -16.18 -3.82 8.51
C GLU A 132 -16.53 -2.32 8.57
N GLU A 133 -15.67 -1.45 8.01
CA GLU A 133 -15.95 -0.02 7.89
C GLU A 133 -17.14 0.26 6.96
N GLN A 134 -17.19 -0.43 5.81
CA GLN A 134 -18.32 -0.31 4.88
C GLN A 134 -19.63 -0.79 5.50
N GLU A 135 -19.61 -1.90 6.23
CA GLU A 135 -20.77 -2.40 6.96
C GLU A 135 -21.25 -1.41 8.03
N ALA A 136 -20.33 -0.82 8.80
CA ALA A 136 -20.68 0.19 9.80
C ALA A 136 -21.37 1.40 9.14
N LYS A 137 -20.84 1.88 8.01
CA LYS A 137 -21.42 2.98 7.24
C LYS A 137 -22.81 2.65 6.68
N LEU A 138 -23.00 1.43 6.17
CA LEU A 138 -24.30 0.97 5.67
C LEU A 138 -25.32 0.84 6.80
N ARG A 139 -24.93 0.31 7.96
CA ARG A 139 -25.79 0.22 9.15
C ARG A 139 -26.24 1.59 9.63
N SER A 140 -25.31 2.54 9.73
CA SER A 140 -25.61 3.94 10.06
C SER A 140 -26.62 4.57 9.09
N ARG A 141 -26.38 4.45 7.78
CA ARG A 141 -27.32 4.92 6.75
C ARG A 141 -28.69 4.25 6.85
N GLN A 142 -28.71 2.94 7.09
CA GLN A 142 -29.96 2.20 7.25
C GLN A 142 -30.72 2.66 8.50
N ALA A 143 -30.04 2.93 9.61
CA ALA A 143 -30.63 3.48 10.82
C ALA A 143 -31.24 4.86 10.55
N ILE A 144 -30.52 5.74 9.84
CA ILE A 144 -31.04 7.05 9.42
C ILE A 144 -32.29 6.87 8.56
N LEU A 145 -32.24 6.06 7.49
CA LEU A 145 -33.40 5.79 6.62
C LEU A 145 -34.61 5.25 7.41
N SER A 146 -34.39 4.36 8.38
CA SER A 146 -35.47 3.81 9.22
C SER A 146 -36.09 4.84 10.17
N SER A 147 -35.34 5.89 10.54
CA SER A 147 -35.81 6.97 11.41
C SER A 147 -36.62 8.05 10.66
N LEU A 148 -36.58 8.03 9.32
CA LEU A 148 -37.37 8.93 8.48
C LEU A 148 -38.84 8.53 8.55
N LYS A 149 -39.60 9.21 9.42
CA LYS A 149 -41.05 9.04 9.55
C LYS A 149 -41.84 9.70 8.43
N THR A 150 -41.23 10.56 7.63
CA THR A 150 -41.83 11.30 6.51
C THR A 150 -41.18 10.92 5.18
N LYS A 151 -41.93 11.03 4.08
CA LYS A 151 -41.39 10.81 2.73
C LYS A 151 -40.23 11.78 2.46
N GLN A 152 -39.15 11.25 1.89
CA GLN A 152 -38.09 12.06 1.31
C GLN A 152 -38.63 12.75 0.06
N CYS A 153 -38.24 14.00 -0.14
CA CYS A 153 -38.61 14.81 -1.29
C CYS A 153 -37.35 15.27 -2.03
N ASN A 154 -37.46 15.56 -3.32
CA ASN A 154 -36.36 16.16 -4.07
C ASN A 154 -36.73 17.55 -4.58
N LEU A 155 -35.85 18.53 -4.35
CA LEU A 155 -36.08 19.95 -4.67
C LEU A 155 -36.14 20.26 -6.18
N SER A 156 -35.83 19.29 -7.06
CA SER A 156 -35.54 19.55 -8.49
C SER A 156 -36.36 18.74 -9.51
N SER A 157 -37.21 17.78 -9.12
CA SER A 157 -37.82 16.88 -10.13
C SER A 157 -38.91 17.56 -10.98
N ASP A 158 -39.58 18.56 -10.44
CA ASP A 158 -40.67 19.28 -11.13
C ASP A 158 -40.17 20.42 -12.05
N CYS A 159 -38.88 20.73 -12.00
CA CYS A 159 -38.29 21.85 -12.73
C CYS A 159 -37.18 21.37 -13.68
N THR A 160 -37.17 21.90 -14.90
CA THR A 160 -36.12 21.56 -15.87
C THR A 160 -34.74 21.95 -15.34
N ILE A 161 -33.75 21.06 -15.50
CA ILE A 161 -32.33 21.11 -15.09
C ILE A 161 -31.88 22.42 -14.39
N ASP A 162 -31.50 22.29 -13.11
CA ASP A 162 -30.96 23.34 -12.23
C ASP A 162 -31.90 24.51 -11.92
N ASP A 163 -33.18 24.22 -11.73
CA ASP A 163 -34.18 25.22 -11.35
C ASP A 163 -34.93 24.81 -10.06
N ASN A 164 -35.22 25.79 -9.21
CA ASN A 164 -35.84 25.56 -7.90
C ASN A 164 -37.32 25.94 -7.95
N CYS A 165 -38.18 25.08 -7.42
CA CYS A 165 -39.60 25.40 -7.26
C CYS A 165 -39.81 26.39 -6.10
N SER A 166 -40.51 27.49 -6.34
CA SER A 166 -40.91 28.47 -5.32
C SER A 166 -42.33 28.98 -5.60
N LEU A 167 -43.22 28.91 -4.59
CA LEU A 167 -44.62 29.34 -4.71
C LEU A 167 -45.36 28.69 -5.90
N GLY A 168 -45.09 27.41 -6.18
CA GLY A 168 -45.70 26.66 -7.27
C GLY A 168 -45.17 27.02 -8.67
N LYS A 169 -44.02 27.70 -8.76
CA LYS A 169 -43.35 28.01 -10.03
C LYS A 169 -41.84 27.76 -9.99
N CYS A 170 -41.31 27.21 -11.06
CA CYS A 170 -39.87 27.07 -11.23
C CYS A 170 -39.24 28.45 -11.44
N LYS A 171 -38.21 28.79 -10.66
CA LYS A 171 -37.64 30.14 -10.56
C LYS A 171 -37.07 30.68 -11.88
N LYS A 172 -36.52 29.84 -12.75
CA LYS A 172 -35.93 30.21 -14.04
C LYS A 172 -36.92 30.05 -15.19
N SER A 173 -37.63 28.93 -15.25
CA SER A 173 -38.52 28.60 -16.37
C SER A 173 -39.93 29.18 -16.21
N GLY A 174 -40.36 29.49 -14.98
CA GLY A 174 -41.72 29.92 -14.69
C GLY A 174 -42.78 28.82 -14.88
N ALA A 175 -42.36 27.60 -15.24
CA ALA A 175 -43.23 26.45 -15.37
C ALA A 175 -43.95 26.19 -14.03
N LYS A 176 -45.18 25.68 -14.12
CA LYS A 176 -45.87 25.18 -12.92
C LYS A 176 -45.06 24.04 -12.36
N CYS A 177 -44.62 24.17 -11.12
CA CYS A 177 -44.15 23.06 -10.33
C CYS A 177 -45.11 22.88 -9.17
N SER A 178 -45.24 21.65 -8.72
CA SER A 178 -46.08 21.33 -7.58
C SER A 178 -45.28 21.66 -6.32
N PHE A 179 -45.97 22.05 -5.25
CA PHE A 179 -45.53 21.62 -3.93
C PHE A 179 -45.15 20.14 -4.03
N ASP A 180 -43.95 19.76 -3.57
CA ASP A 180 -43.21 18.69 -4.24
C ASP A 180 -44.09 17.46 -4.47
N SER A 181 -44.11 16.98 -5.71
CA SER A 181 -44.95 15.85 -6.09
C SER A 181 -44.58 14.56 -5.32
N ASP A 182 -43.50 14.58 -4.54
CA ASP A 182 -43.03 13.48 -3.70
C ASP A 182 -43.75 13.45 -2.33
N CYS A 183 -44.35 14.55 -1.88
CA CYS A 183 -45.14 14.65 -0.65
C CYS A 183 -46.59 14.18 -0.84
N GLU A 184 -47.09 13.40 0.12
CA GLU A 184 -48.47 12.85 0.08
C GLU A 184 -49.56 13.87 0.45
N ILE A 185 -49.19 14.92 1.18
CA ILE A 185 -50.07 16.01 1.63
C ILE A 185 -49.42 17.33 1.20
N GLU A 186 -50.17 18.43 1.11
CA GLU A 186 -49.60 19.76 0.82
C GLU A 186 -48.55 20.13 1.89
N GLY A 187 -47.26 20.09 1.52
CA GLY A 187 -46.13 20.29 2.44
C GLY A 187 -44.85 20.75 1.75
N ARG A 188 -43.99 21.48 2.47
CA ARG A 188 -42.72 22.01 1.94
C ARG A 188 -41.60 20.97 2.07
N CYS A 189 -40.83 20.77 1.00
CA CYS A 189 -39.56 20.06 1.08
C CYS A 189 -38.52 20.90 1.83
N SER A 190 -38.00 20.39 2.96
CA SER A 190 -36.99 21.10 3.76
C SER A 190 -35.81 20.20 4.13
N LEU A 191 -34.61 20.79 4.15
CA LEU A 191 -33.40 20.16 4.66
C LEU A 191 -33.50 20.00 6.18
N GLU A 192 -33.43 18.75 6.64
CA GLU A 192 -33.42 18.40 8.05
C GLU A 192 -32.22 17.51 8.36
N THR A 193 -31.57 17.80 9.48
CA THR A 193 -30.51 16.94 10.02
C THR A 193 -31.17 15.82 10.82
N VAL A 194 -31.05 14.60 10.31
CA VAL A 194 -31.57 13.41 10.98
C VAL A 194 -30.39 12.65 11.56
N CYS A 195 -30.44 12.42 12.87
CA CYS A 195 -29.42 11.69 13.59
C CYS A 195 -29.95 10.36 14.09
N ALA A 196 -29.21 9.28 13.85
CA ALA A 196 -29.49 7.94 14.37
C ALA A 196 -28.19 7.29 14.82
N GLU A 197 -28.20 6.65 15.99
CA GLU A 197 -27.04 5.93 16.55
C GLU A 197 -25.73 6.75 16.67
N GLY A 198 -25.84 8.08 16.79
CA GLY A 198 -24.69 8.98 16.95
C GLY A 198 -24.14 9.55 15.63
N ASP A 199 -24.63 9.06 14.49
CA ASP A 199 -24.37 9.64 13.17
C ASP A 199 -25.52 10.55 12.76
N CYS A 200 -25.20 11.60 12.00
CA CYS A 200 -26.17 12.56 11.47
C CYS A 200 -25.97 12.73 9.97
N ASP A 201 -27.06 12.76 9.22
CA ASP A 201 -27.07 13.10 7.81
C ASP A 201 -28.13 14.17 7.52
N THR A 202 -27.90 14.98 6.50
CA THR A 202 -28.84 16.01 6.06
C THR A 202 -29.67 15.46 4.92
N VAL A 203 -30.97 15.34 5.16
CA VAL A 203 -31.92 14.81 4.18
C VAL A 203 -33.02 15.82 3.90
N ASN A 204 -33.58 15.76 2.69
CA ASN A 204 -34.77 16.51 2.33
C ASN A 204 -36.00 15.73 2.78
N ILE A 205 -36.82 16.30 3.66
CA ILE A 205 -38.07 15.69 4.12
C ILE A 205 -39.27 16.62 3.88
N CYS A 206 -40.42 16.01 3.58
CA CYS A 206 -41.71 16.69 3.54
C CYS A 206 -42.09 17.21 4.93
N LYS A 207 -42.27 18.52 5.06
CA LYS A 207 -42.86 19.16 6.24
C LYS A 207 -44.26 19.67 5.93
N TYR A 208 -45.20 19.31 6.80
CA TYR A 208 -46.58 19.78 6.75
C TYR A 208 -46.72 20.80 7.89
N ASP A 209 -47.00 22.06 7.56
CA ASP A 209 -47.25 23.15 8.53
C ASP A 209 -48.66 23.03 9.14
#